data_AF-A0A964AAR3-F1
#
_entry.id   AF-A0A964AAR3-F1
#
_cell.length_a   1.000
_cell.length_b   1.000
_cell.length_c   1.000
_cell.angle_alpha   90.00
_cell.angle_beta   90.00
_cell.angle_gamma   90.00
#
_symmetry.space_group_name_H-M   'P 1'
#
loop_
_entity.id
_entity.type
_entity.pdbx_description
1 polymer ?
#
loop_
_entity_poly.entity_id
_entity_poly.type
_entity_poly.pdbx_seq_one_letter_code
_entity_poly.pdbx_strand_id
1 'polypeptide(L)'
;MLASHRRLALWTVALGALAFAPGPAHAARPSAGPEPAPPASEGPTVAVLYFDYSGEDDSLAVLRKGLTQMLVSDLTALGGLRVVERERLEEVLAELELSKSRKIDPATAARLGKLLGARYLVMGSYFELLGTLRADARVVEVETGRIVGSFGGHGKPGEFLEVEQKLGRSLGEALTATLALPPEPHEPQRKTAARRRPKPPKRLATKTAVRYSKALDAKDKGDLKEARKELEATLAEQPDFQLATAELDRLIQ
;
A
#
# COMPACT_ATOMS: atom_id res chain seq x y z
N MET A 1 101.99 -26.60 -30.79
CA MET A 1 103.26 -26.82 -30.09
C MET A 1 103.44 -25.71 -29.06
N LEU A 2 103.68 -26.09 -27.79
CA LEU A 2 104.09 -25.26 -26.64
C LEU A 2 103.11 -24.18 -26.16
N ALA A 3 102.97 -23.84 -24.88
CA ALA A 3 103.38 -24.46 -23.63
C ALA A 3 102.63 -23.70 -22.50
N SER A 4 102.44 -24.38 -21.38
CA SER A 4 101.95 -23.88 -20.10
C SER A 4 102.59 -22.58 -19.61
N HIS A 5 101.88 -21.81 -18.77
CA HIS A 5 102.30 -21.60 -17.38
C HIS A 5 101.12 -21.20 -16.48
N ARG A 6 100.95 -21.96 -15.39
CA ARG A 6 100.12 -21.63 -14.22
C ARG A 6 100.86 -20.61 -13.35
N ARG A 7 100.17 -19.61 -12.80
CA ARG A 7 100.54 -18.97 -11.53
C ARG A 7 99.29 -18.68 -10.69
N LEU A 8 99.40 -19.01 -9.41
CA LEU A 8 98.39 -18.96 -8.35
C LEU A 8 98.17 -17.52 -7.81
N ALA A 9 97.14 -17.41 -6.95
CA ALA A 9 96.96 -16.47 -5.84
C ALA A 9 96.14 -15.21 -6.21
N LEU A 10 95.15 -14.73 -5.46
CA LEU A 10 94.69 -14.98 -4.09
C LEU A 10 93.15 -14.89 -4.02
N TRP A 11 92.60 -15.55 -3.00
CA TRP A 11 91.22 -15.40 -2.55
C TRP A 11 91.03 -14.06 -1.84
N THR A 12 90.01 -13.29 -2.23
CA THR A 12 89.32 -12.33 -1.36
C THR A 12 87.83 -12.44 -1.62
N VAL A 13 87.11 -13.09 -0.71
CA VAL A 13 85.65 -13.07 -0.65
C VAL A 13 85.26 -11.71 -0.05
N ALA A 14 84.79 -10.79 -0.88
CA ALA A 14 84.11 -9.58 -0.41
C ALA A 14 82.62 -9.91 -0.25
N LEU A 15 82.17 -9.98 1.00
CA LEU A 15 80.76 -10.15 1.38
C LEU A 15 80.02 -8.84 1.07
N GLY A 16 79.44 -8.74 -0.13
CA GLY A 16 78.58 -7.62 -0.52
C GLY A 16 77.20 -7.74 0.13
N ALA A 17 76.89 -6.81 1.04
CA ALA A 17 75.56 -6.67 1.61
C ALA A 17 74.55 -6.34 0.50
N LEU A 18 73.56 -7.23 0.29
CA LEU A 18 72.39 -6.93 -0.53
C LEU A 18 71.57 -5.84 0.18
N ALA A 19 71.61 -4.62 -0.32
CA ALA A 19 70.66 -3.59 0.05
C ALA A 19 69.28 -3.96 -0.54
N PHE A 20 68.36 -4.38 0.32
CA PHE A 20 66.94 -4.55 0.00
C PHE A 20 66.32 -3.16 -0.22
N ALA A 21 66.10 -2.78 -1.47
CA ALA A 21 65.34 -1.58 -1.81
C ALA A 21 63.84 -1.87 -1.63
N PRO A 22 63.08 -1.09 -0.85
CA PRO A 22 61.63 -1.25 -0.76
C PRO A 22 60.99 -0.83 -2.09
N GLY A 23 60.20 -1.73 -2.68
CA GLY A 23 59.41 -1.45 -3.87
C GLY A 23 58.34 -0.35 -3.61
N PRO A 24 57.82 0.32 -4.65
CA PRO A 24 56.82 1.35 -4.49
C PRO A 24 55.57 0.77 -3.82
N ALA A 25 55.20 1.33 -2.68
CA ALA A 25 53.99 1.00 -1.96
C ALA A 25 52.78 1.18 -2.90
N HIS A 26 52.12 0.08 -3.23
CA HIS A 26 50.83 0.09 -3.90
C HIS A 26 49.86 0.75 -2.91
N ALA A 27 49.54 2.03 -3.13
CA ALA A 27 48.54 2.74 -2.34
C ALA A 27 47.24 1.93 -2.42
N ALA A 28 46.86 1.33 -1.29
CA ALA A 28 45.60 0.64 -1.14
C ALA A 28 44.49 1.62 -1.54
N ARG A 29 43.77 1.31 -2.62
CA ARG A 29 42.53 2.02 -2.93
C ARG A 29 41.65 1.91 -1.69
N PRO A 30 41.05 3.01 -1.19
CA PRO A 30 40.07 2.90 -0.12
C PRO A 30 39.00 1.92 -0.57
N SER A 31 38.88 0.81 0.16
CA SER A 31 37.77 -0.13 0.01
C SER A 31 36.50 0.69 0.11
N ALA A 32 35.72 0.74 -0.98
CA ALA A 32 34.38 1.29 -0.96
C ALA A 32 33.66 0.67 0.24
N GLY A 33 33.26 1.51 1.20
CA GLY A 33 32.39 1.08 2.29
C GLY A 33 31.12 0.46 1.71
N PRO A 34 30.38 -0.35 2.49
CA PRO A 34 29.13 -0.94 2.01
C PRO A 34 28.26 0.14 1.38
N GLU A 35 28.00 -0.02 0.09
CA GLU A 35 27.07 0.80 -0.68
C GLU A 35 25.75 0.82 0.11
N PRO A 36 25.14 2.01 0.36
CA PRO A 36 23.88 2.06 1.06
C PRO A 36 22.90 1.15 0.31
N ALA A 37 22.40 0.13 1.01
CA ALA A 37 21.42 -0.78 0.46
C ALA A 37 20.29 0.04 -0.19
N PRO A 38 19.80 -0.36 -1.38
CA PRO A 38 18.65 0.29 -1.98
C PRO A 38 17.54 0.40 -0.93
N PRO A 39 16.81 1.53 -0.86
CA PRO A 39 15.73 1.68 0.11
C PRO A 39 14.84 0.44 0.02
N ALA A 40 14.61 -0.20 1.17
CA ALA A 40 13.77 -1.39 1.29
C ALA A 40 12.52 -1.15 0.44
N SER A 41 12.34 -2.00 -0.59
CA SER A 41 11.33 -1.78 -1.61
C SER A 41 9.97 -1.62 -0.93
N GLU A 42 9.45 -0.39 -0.90
CA GLU A 42 8.09 -0.14 -0.46
C GLU A 42 7.20 -1.05 -1.31
N GLY A 43 6.36 -1.86 -0.66
CA GLY A 43 5.59 -2.89 -1.34
C GLY A 43 4.77 -2.37 -2.52
N PRO A 44 4.23 -3.28 -3.34
CA PRO A 44 3.48 -2.93 -4.54
C PRO A 44 2.33 -1.98 -4.21
N THR A 45 2.07 -1.05 -5.14
CA THR A 45 0.98 -0.08 -4.98
C THR A 45 -0.36 -0.73 -5.31
N VAL A 46 -1.32 -0.60 -4.40
CA VAL A 46 -2.69 -1.10 -4.52
C VAL A 46 -3.66 0.08 -4.50
N ALA A 47 -4.57 0.15 -5.47
CA ALA A 47 -5.68 1.10 -5.46
C ALA A 47 -7.01 0.36 -5.26
N VAL A 48 -7.87 0.90 -4.38
CA VAL A 48 -9.21 0.36 -4.14
C VAL A 48 -10.21 1.27 -4.83
N LEU A 49 -10.86 0.77 -5.88
CA LEU A 49 -11.92 1.51 -6.56
C LEU A 49 -13.21 1.50 -5.72
N TYR A 50 -14.14 2.36 -6.09
CA TYR A 50 -15.49 2.26 -5.54
C TYR A 50 -16.18 1.01 -6.02
N PHE A 51 -16.80 0.31 -5.07
CA PHE A 51 -17.60 -0.85 -5.38
C PHE A 51 -18.92 -0.41 -5.99
N ASP A 52 -19.36 -1.16 -7.00
CA ASP A 52 -20.64 -0.94 -7.64
C ASP A 52 -21.76 -1.44 -6.73
N TYR A 53 -22.80 -0.63 -6.53
CA TYR A 53 -24.01 -1.09 -5.86
C TYR A 53 -25.04 -1.54 -6.88
N SER A 54 -25.58 -2.75 -6.72
CA SER A 54 -26.60 -3.31 -7.62
C SER A 54 -27.87 -3.78 -6.90
N GLY A 55 -28.18 -3.19 -5.75
CA GLY A 55 -29.47 -3.39 -5.06
C GLY A 55 -30.47 -2.26 -5.31
N GLU A 56 -31.65 -2.38 -4.69
CA GLU A 56 -32.77 -1.44 -4.86
C GLU A 56 -32.79 -0.31 -3.83
N ASP A 57 -32.02 -0.41 -2.75
CA ASP A 57 -31.99 0.58 -1.68
C ASP A 57 -30.91 1.64 -1.94
N ASP A 58 -31.31 2.80 -2.46
CA ASP A 58 -30.43 3.95 -2.69
C ASP A 58 -29.68 4.41 -1.44
N SER A 59 -30.22 4.14 -0.24
CA SER A 59 -29.52 4.45 1.01
C SER A 59 -28.27 3.61 1.22
N LEU A 60 -28.20 2.42 0.60
CA LEU A 60 -27.01 1.57 0.57
C LEU A 60 -26.07 1.95 -0.57
N ALA A 61 -26.53 2.64 -1.62
CA ALA A 61 -25.67 3.06 -2.73
C ALA A 61 -24.56 4.02 -2.27
N VAL A 62 -24.85 4.90 -1.30
CA VAL A 62 -23.85 5.82 -0.75
C VAL A 62 -22.74 5.09 0.02
N LEU A 63 -23.01 3.89 0.55
CA LEU A 63 -22.02 3.10 1.30
C LEU A 63 -20.74 2.82 0.54
N ARG A 64 -20.74 2.85 -0.80
CA ARG A 64 -19.55 2.65 -1.62
C ARG A 64 -18.37 3.51 -1.16
N LYS A 65 -18.64 4.76 -0.74
CA LYS A 65 -17.61 5.70 -0.28
C LYS A 65 -17.00 5.26 1.05
N GLY A 66 -17.85 4.93 2.03
CA GLY A 66 -17.41 4.43 3.33
C GLY A 66 -16.74 3.07 3.24
N LEU A 67 -17.27 2.15 2.42
CA LEU A 67 -16.69 0.83 2.16
C LEU A 67 -15.25 0.97 1.65
N THR A 68 -15.05 1.77 0.61
CA THR A 68 -13.71 2.00 0.05
C THR A 68 -12.78 2.63 1.08
N GLN A 69 -13.24 3.60 1.88
CA GLN A 69 -12.42 4.22 2.91
C GLN A 69 -12.01 3.25 4.03
N MET A 70 -12.93 2.38 4.46
CA MET A 70 -12.65 1.34 5.45
C MET A 70 -11.65 0.31 4.92
N LEU A 71 -11.85 -0.18 3.69
CA LEU A 71 -10.92 -1.10 3.04
C LEU A 71 -9.54 -0.48 2.82
N VAL A 72 -9.45 0.78 2.39
CA VAL A 72 -8.18 1.50 2.24
C VAL A 72 -7.45 1.55 3.58
N SER A 73 -8.15 1.92 4.66
CA SER A 73 -7.61 1.93 6.02
C SER A 73 -7.11 0.55 6.46
N ASP A 74 -7.91 -0.48 6.25
CA ASP A 74 -7.58 -1.85 6.70
C ASP A 74 -6.40 -2.43 5.92
N LEU A 75 -6.38 -2.30 4.60
CA LEU A 75 -5.26 -2.74 3.78
C LEU A 75 -3.97 -1.99 4.11
N THR A 76 -4.09 -0.69 4.39
CA THR A 76 -2.97 0.14 4.82
C THR A 76 -2.40 -0.33 6.16
N ALA A 77 -3.26 -0.80 7.06
CA ALA A 77 -2.87 -1.28 8.38
C ALA A 77 -2.11 -2.61 8.36
N LEU A 78 -2.17 -3.38 7.26
CA LEU A 78 -1.42 -4.64 7.09
C LEU A 78 0.10 -4.41 7.03
N GLY A 79 0.54 -3.27 6.50
CA GLY A 79 1.96 -3.03 6.21
C GLY A 79 2.45 -3.84 5.00
N GLY A 80 3.63 -3.50 4.48
CA GLY A 80 4.21 -4.20 3.32
C GLY A 80 3.52 -3.91 1.97
N LEU A 81 2.58 -2.96 1.93
CA LEU A 81 1.88 -2.49 0.73
C LEU A 81 1.89 -0.96 0.72
N ARG A 82 1.82 -0.35 -0.47
CA ARG A 82 1.42 1.06 -0.60
C ARG A 82 -0.04 1.09 -1.05
N VAL A 83 -0.91 1.72 -0.28
CA VAL A 83 -2.31 1.86 -0.66
C VAL A 83 -2.55 3.28 -1.13
N VAL A 84 -3.20 3.44 -2.28
CA VAL A 84 -3.58 4.75 -2.80
C VAL A 84 -4.68 5.33 -1.93
N GLU A 85 -4.47 6.55 -1.44
CA GLU A 85 -5.46 7.29 -0.65
C GLU A 85 -6.72 7.55 -1.49
N ARG A 86 -7.88 7.53 -0.83
CA ARG A 86 -9.18 7.66 -1.50
C ARG A 86 -9.35 9.03 -2.18
N GLU A 87 -8.84 10.10 -1.58
CA GLU A 87 -8.86 11.44 -2.17
C GLU A 87 -8.12 11.48 -3.52
N ARG A 88 -7.03 10.72 -3.66
CA ARG A 88 -6.30 10.64 -4.94
C ARG A 88 -7.12 9.92 -6.02
N LEU A 89 -7.91 8.91 -5.63
CA LEU A 89 -8.88 8.29 -6.53
C LEU A 89 -9.95 9.30 -6.98
N GLU A 90 -10.48 10.11 -6.06
CA GLU A 90 -11.46 11.16 -6.40
C GLU A 90 -10.90 12.17 -7.40
N GLU A 91 -9.68 12.66 -7.20
CA GLU A 91 -9.01 13.60 -8.11
C GLU A 91 -8.94 13.03 -9.53
N VAL A 92 -8.48 11.78 -9.67
CA VAL A 92 -8.34 11.12 -10.98
C VAL A 92 -9.71 10.85 -11.61
N LEU A 93 -10.72 10.47 -10.82
CA LEU A 93 -12.08 10.30 -11.33
C LEU A 93 -12.67 11.62 -11.81
N ALA A 94 -12.39 12.73 -11.12
CA ALA A 94 -12.84 14.05 -11.52
C ALA A 94 -12.18 14.52 -12.81
N GLU A 95 -10.86 14.30 -12.96
CA GLU A 95 -10.11 14.61 -14.18
C GLU A 95 -10.65 13.88 -15.41
N LEU A 96 -11.11 12.64 -15.24
CA LEU A 96 -11.68 11.82 -16.31
C LEU A 96 -13.20 12.01 -16.50
N GLU A 97 -13.83 12.93 -15.75
CA GLU A 97 -15.29 13.11 -15.73
C GLU A 97 -16.08 11.85 -15.33
N LEU A 98 -15.43 10.94 -14.58
CA LEU A 98 -15.97 9.64 -14.16
C LEU A 98 -16.54 9.63 -12.73
N SER A 99 -16.49 10.73 -11.98
CA SER A 99 -16.99 10.78 -10.59
C SER A 99 -18.47 10.40 -10.46
N LYS A 100 -19.26 10.60 -11.52
CA LYS A 100 -20.68 10.23 -11.59
C LYS A 100 -20.94 8.84 -12.15
N SER A 101 -19.91 8.16 -12.66
CA SER A 101 -20.08 6.82 -13.22
C SER A 101 -20.43 5.83 -12.12
N ARG A 102 -21.49 5.06 -12.36
CA ARG A 102 -21.93 3.98 -11.47
C ARG A 102 -21.21 2.66 -11.71
N LYS A 103 -20.54 2.52 -12.87
CA LYS A 103 -19.84 1.30 -13.27
C LYS A 103 -18.53 1.67 -13.94
N ILE A 104 -17.48 0.95 -13.59
CA ILE A 104 -16.17 1.08 -14.21
C ILE A 104 -15.88 -0.24 -14.92
N ASP A 105 -15.79 -0.22 -16.24
CA ASP A 105 -15.41 -1.41 -17.02
C ASP A 105 -13.93 -1.76 -16.81
N PRO A 106 -13.51 -3.00 -17.11
CA PRO A 106 -12.12 -3.43 -16.89
C PRO A 106 -11.06 -2.61 -17.64
N ALA A 107 -11.36 -2.10 -18.83
CA ALA A 107 -10.40 -1.30 -19.60
C ALA A 107 -10.23 0.10 -18.98
N THR A 108 -11.33 0.72 -18.56
CA THR A 108 -11.32 1.97 -17.78
C THR A 108 -10.61 1.78 -16.45
N ALA A 109 -10.85 0.65 -15.77
CA ALA A 109 -10.16 0.34 -14.52
C ALA A 109 -8.64 0.22 -14.73
N ALA A 110 -8.18 -0.52 -15.74
CA ALA A 110 -6.75 -0.61 -16.06
C ALA A 110 -6.12 0.77 -16.33
N ARG A 111 -6.85 1.67 -17.03
CA ARG A 111 -6.41 3.06 -17.23
C ARG A 111 -6.33 3.83 -15.91
N LEU A 112 -7.33 3.72 -15.04
CA LEU A 112 -7.32 4.32 -13.70
C LEU A 112 -6.12 3.83 -12.88
N GLY A 113 -5.85 2.53 -12.89
CA GLY A 113 -4.69 1.95 -12.20
C GLY A 113 -3.37 2.57 -12.65
N LYS A 114 -3.19 2.77 -13.96
CA LYS A 114 -1.99 3.43 -14.51
C LYS A 114 -1.86 4.88 -14.03
N LEU A 115 -2.94 5.65 -14.04
CA LEU A 115 -2.95 7.04 -13.57
C LEU A 115 -2.69 7.16 -12.06
N LEU A 116 -3.17 6.18 -11.30
CA LEU A 116 -2.97 6.09 -9.85
C LEU A 116 -1.58 5.51 -9.48
N GLY A 117 -0.77 5.09 -10.47
CA GLY A 117 0.50 4.41 -10.22
C GLY A 117 0.34 3.08 -9.48
N ALA A 118 -0.84 2.46 -9.60
CA ALA A 118 -1.17 1.20 -8.95
C ALA A 118 -0.67 0.02 -9.80
N ARG A 119 -0.03 -0.95 -9.14
CA ARG A 119 0.28 -2.25 -9.75
C ARG A 119 -0.94 -3.17 -9.70
N TYR A 120 -1.73 -3.06 -8.63
CA TYR A 120 -2.95 -3.83 -8.44
C TYR A 120 -4.15 -2.93 -8.19
N LEU A 121 -5.29 -3.32 -8.72
CA LEU A 121 -6.58 -2.71 -8.48
C LEU A 121 -7.49 -3.67 -7.75
N VAL A 122 -8.16 -3.18 -6.71
CA VAL A 122 -9.30 -3.85 -6.09
C VAL A 122 -10.56 -3.19 -6.66
N MET A 123 -11.42 -3.99 -7.27
CA MET A 123 -12.73 -3.56 -7.77
C MET A 123 -13.77 -4.61 -7.43
N GLY A 124 -15.04 -4.22 -7.35
CA GLY A 124 -16.05 -5.15 -6.88
C GLY A 124 -17.45 -4.58 -6.92
N SER A 125 -18.38 -5.35 -6.38
CA SER A 125 -19.78 -4.96 -6.26
C SER A 125 -20.37 -5.47 -4.96
N TYR A 126 -21.39 -4.80 -4.46
CA TYR A 126 -22.20 -5.28 -3.34
C TYR A 126 -23.68 -5.08 -3.63
N PHE A 127 -24.50 -5.96 -3.07
CA PHE A 127 -25.94 -5.94 -3.23
C PHE A 127 -26.62 -6.62 -2.06
N GLU A 128 -27.86 -6.22 -1.82
CA GLU A 128 -28.75 -6.93 -0.91
C GLU A 128 -29.72 -7.79 -1.72
N LEU A 129 -29.86 -9.05 -1.33
CA LEU A 129 -30.82 -9.98 -1.92
C LEU A 129 -31.45 -10.82 -0.82
N LEU A 130 -32.80 -10.79 -0.75
CA LEU A 130 -33.59 -11.60 0.19
C LEU A 130 -33.11 -11.50 1.66
N GLY A 131 -32.80 -10.27 2.12
CA GLY A 131 -32.33 -10.02 3.48
C GLY A 131 -30.89 -10.48 3.75
N THR A 132 -30.10 -10.72 2.71
CA THR A 132 -28.66 -11.01 2.80
C THR A 132 -27.89 -9.94 2.04
N LEU A 133 -26.96 -9.27 2.72
CA LEU A 133 -25.99 -8.38 2.10
C LEU A 133 -24.79 -9.20 1.64
N ARG A 134 -24.43 -9.08 0.37
CA ARG A 134 -23.26 -9.70 -0.24
C ARG A 134 -22.33 -8.64 -0.83
N ALA A 135 -21.04 -8.83 -0.67
CA ALA A 135 -20.00 -8.06 -1.35
C ALA A 135 -19.00 -9.00 -2.01
N ASP A 136 -18.61 -8.69 -3.24
CA ASP A 136 -17.61 -9.40 -4.03
C ASP A 136 -16.53 -8.42 -4.47
N ALA A 137 -15.26 -8.82 -4.37
CA ALA A 137 -14.10 -8.08 -4.82
C ALA A 137 -13.23 -8.93 -5.74
N ARG A 138 -12.55 -8.28 -6.67
CA ARG A 138 -11.54 -8.86 -7.55
C ARG A 138 -10.29 -8.01 -7.47
N VAL A 139 -9.15 -8.69 -7.43
CA VAL A 139 -7.85 -8.03 -7.55
C VAL A 139 -7.36 -8.23 -8.98
N VAL A 140 -7.01 -7.13 -9.63
CA VAL A 140 -6.59 -7.10 -11.04
C VAL A 140 -5.18 -6.53 -11.11
N GLU A 141 -4.28 -7.21 -11.83
CA GLU A 141 -2.95 -6.69 -12.16
C GLU A 141 -3.08 -5.69 -13.31
N VAL A 142 -2.66 -4.44 -13.08
CA VAL A 142 -2.93 -3.30 -13.96
C VAL A 142 -2.22 -3.43 -15.32
N GLU A 143 -1.03 -4.01 -15.35
CA GLU A 143 -0.24 -4.16 -16.58
C GLU A 143 -0.87 -5.17 -17.54
N THR A 144 -1.33 -6.30 -17.02
CA THR A 144 -1.80 -7.45 -17.80
C THR A 144 -3.32 -7.50 -17.93
N GLY A 145 -4.05 -6.79 -17.06
CA GLY A 145 -5.50 -6.92 -16.90
C GLY A 145 -5.93 -8.24 -16.27
N ARG A 146 -4.99 -9.07 -15.81
CA ARG A 146 -5.27 -10.40 -15.28
C ARG A 146 -5.89 -10.29 -13.89
N ILE A 147 -6.97 -11.04 -13.67
CA ILE A 147 -7.53 -11.23 -12.33
C ILE A 147 -6.59 -12.15 -11.56
N VAL A 148 -6.02 -11.65 -10.47
CA VAL A 148 -5.11 -12.41 -9.59
C VAL A 148 -5.86 -13.12 -8.47
N GLY A 149 -7.06 -12.64 -8.12
CA GLY A 149 -7.91 -13.25 -7.11
C GLY A 149 -9.33 -12.69 -7.12
N SER A 150 -10.26 -13.45 -6.56
CA SER A 150 -11.65 -13.04 -6.35
C SER A 150 -12.08 -13.47 -4.95
N PHE A 151 -12.75 -12.57 -4.24
CA PHE A 151 -13.09 -12.70 -2.83
C PHE A 151 -14.53 -12.27 -2.64
N GLY A 152 -15.20 -12.83 -1.65
CA GLY A 152 -16.57 -12.45 -1.36
C GLY A 152 -16.89 -12.67 0.11
N GLY A 153 -17.81 -11.85 0.59
CA GLY A 153 -18.37 -11.92 1.92
C GLY A 153 -19.88 -11.77 1.86
N HIS A 154 -20.55 -12.34 2.86
CA HIS A 154 -21.98 -12.15 3.04
C HIS A 154 -22.32 -12.11 4.53
N GLY A 155 -23.46 -11.49 4.84
CA GLY A 155 -23.99 -11.32 6.18
C GLY A 155 -25.37 -10.67 6.16
N LYS A 156 -25.84 -10.26 7.34
CA LYS A 156 -27.11 -9.53 7.41
C LYS A 156 -26.90 -8.07 6.98
N PRO A 157 -27.90 -7.43 6.36
CA PRO A 157 -27.84 -6.01 5.99
C PRO A 157 -27.51 -5.07 7.14
N GLY A 158 -27.93 -5.39 8.38
CA GLY A 158 -27.61 -4.63 9.59
C GLY A 158 -26.18 -4.82 10.13
N GLU A 159 -25.44 -5.78 9.59
CA GLU A 159 -24.09 -6.19 10.03
C GLU A 159 -23.05 -5.85 8.92
N PHE A 160 -23.20 -4.70 8.26
CA PHE A 160 -22.36 -4.29 7.13
C PHE A 160 -20.85 -4.40 7.42
N LEU A 161 -20.41 -3.97 8.62
CA LEU A 161 -19.01 -4.02 8.99
C LEU A 161 -18.47 -5.46 9.04
N GLU A 162 -19.28 -6.44 9.40
CA GLU A 162 -18.82 -7.83 9.39
C GLU A 162 -18.58 -8.33 7.96
N VAL A 163 -19.39 -7.89 7.00
CA VAL A 163 -19.19 -8.18 5.57
C VAL A 163 -17.92 -7.51 5.07
N GLU A 164 -17.72 -6.24 5.43
CA GLU A 164 -16.50 -5.48 5.10
C GLU A 164 -15.24 -6.12 5.69
N GLN A 165 -15.22 -6.46 6.98
CA GLN A 165 -14.07 -7.08 7.64
C GLN A 165 -13.72 -8.46 7.07
N LYS A 166 -14.73 -9.27 6.72
CA LYS A 166 -14.51 -10.56 6.04
C LYS A 166 -13.84 -10.32 4.69
N LEU A 167 -14.35 -9.37 3.92
CA LEU A 167 -13.80 -9.02 2.61
C LEU A 167 -12.38 -8.45 2.71
N GLY A 168 -12.15 -7.49 3.62
CA GLY A 168 -10.85 -6.86 3.87
C GLY A 168 -9.80 -7.87 4.33
N ARG A 169 -10.17 -8.82 5.20
CA ARG A 169 -9.26 -9.91 5.60
C ARG A 169 -8.89 -10.80 4.42
N SER A 170 -9.87 -11.28 3.65
CA SER A 170 -9.58 -12.12 2.48
C SER A 170 -8.75 -11.40 1.42
N LEU A 171 -9.01 -10.11 1.20
CA LEU A 171 -8.18 -9.26 0.32
C LEU A 171 -6.76 -9.12 0.87
N GLY A 172 -6.61 -8.86 2.16
CA GLY A 172 -5.31 -8.72 2.81
C GLY A 172 -4.47 -9.99 2.76
N GLU A 173 -5.07 -11.13 3.09
CA GLU A 173 -4.43 -12.45 3.01
C GLU A 173 -3.99 -12.77 1.58
N ALA A 174 -4.87 -12.54 0.60
CA ALA A 174 -4.56 -12.83 -0.78
C ALA A 174 -3.54 -11.88 -1.39
N LEU A 175 -3.58 -10.58 -1.06
CA LEU A 175 -2.54 -9.65 -1.45
C LEU A 175 -1.22 -10.08 -0.82
N THR A 176 -1.17 -10.39 0.46
CA THR A 176 0.06 -10.87 1.11
C THR A 176 0.61 -12.14 0.45
N ALA A 177 -0.25 -13.12 0.16
CA ALA A 177 0.13 -14.38 -0.46
C ALA A 177 0.54 -14.24 -1.94
N THR A 178 -0.21 -13.48 -2.73
CA THR A 178 0.04 -13.26 -4.16
C THR A 178 1.31 -12.45 -4.39
N LEU A 179 1.60 -11.53 -3.47
CA LEU A 179 2.74 -10.61 -3.58
C LEU A 179 4.02 -11.20 -3.01
N ALA A 180 3.96 -12.41 -2.43
CA ALA A 180 5.08 -13.07 -1.75
C ALA A 180 5.85 -12.07 -0.86
N LEU A 181 5.11 -11.19 -0.16
CA LEU A 181 5.73 -10.26 0.77
C LEU A 181 6.54 -11.12 1.75
N PRO A 182 7.85 -10.88 1.92
CA PRO A 182 8.57 -11.57 2.97
C PRO A 182 7.80 -11.35 4.28
N PRO A 183 7.65 -12.37 5.15
CA PRO A 183 7.24 -12.09 6.52
C PRO A 183 8.28 -11.10 7.03
N GLU A 184 7.89 -9.83 7.19
CA GLU A 184 8.80 -8.78 7.65
C GLU A 184 9.59 -9.36 8.83
N PRO A 185 10.94 -9.39 8.79
CA PRO A 185 11.67 -9.42 10.04
C PRO A 185 11.07 -8.30 10.87
N HIS A 186 10.60 -8.62 12.08
CA HIS A 186 10.19 -7.61 13.04
C HIS A 186 11.42 -6.79 13.44
N GLU A 187 12.01 -6.03 12.52
CA GLU A 187 12.71 -4.83 12.91
C GLU A 187 11.63 -3.97 13.58
N PRO A 188 11.85 -3.56 14.83
CA PRO A 188 10.94 -2.63 15.48
C PRO A 188 10.91 -1.39 14.60
N GLN A 189 9.84 -1.29 13.80
CA GLN A 189 9.53 -0.18 12.91
C GLN A 189 10.06 1.07 13.56
N ARG A 190 10.97 1.77 12.87
CA ARG A 190 11.51 3.05 13.34
C ARG A 190 10.33 3.83 13.91
N LYS A 191 10.35 4.02 15.23
CA LYS A 191 9.33 4.73 16.02
C LYS A 191 9.27 6.22 15.66
N THR A 192 9.73 6.61 14.49
CA THR A 192 9.48 7.90 13.87
C THR A 192 8.10 7.86 13.23
N ALA A 193 7.09 8.17 14.04
CA ALA A 193 5.82 8.74 13.60
C ALA A 193 5.08 7.96 12.49
N ALA A 194 4.92 6.64 12.64
CA ALA A 194 3.70 6.00 12.16
C ALA A 194 2.54 6.70 12.87
N ARG A 195 2.03 7.80 12.28
CA ARG A 195 0.77 8.43 12.68
C ARG A 195 -0.19 7.25 12.85
N ARG A 196 -0.74 7.05 14.07
CA ARG A 196 -1.66 5.95 14.35
C ARG A 196 -2.77 6.05 13.32
N ARG A 197 -2.70 5.22 12.27
CA ARG A 197 -3.62 5.34 11.15
C ARG A 197 -5.00 4.97 11.70
N PRO A 198 -6.00 5.82 11.50
CA PRO A 198 -7.33 5.61 12.08
C PRO A 198 -7.87 4.28 11.59
N LYS A 199 -8.36 3.43 12.50
CA LYS A 199 -8.97 2.15 12.15
C LYS A 199 -10.49 2.20 12.24
N PRO A 200 -11.23 1.33 11.53
CA PRO A 200 -12.64 1.12 11.80
C PRO A 200 -12.86 0.65 13.25
N PRO A 201 -14.03 0.94 13.86
CA PRO A 201 -14.39 0.45 15.18
C PRO A 201 -14.61 -1.07 15.16
N LYS A 202 -14.72 -1.71 16.33
CA LYS A 202 -14.97 -3.17 16.41
C LYS A 202 -16.35 -3.56 15.90
N ARG A 203 -17.33 -2.66 16.04
CA ARG A 203 -18.71 -2.81 15.60
C ARG A 203 -19.18 -1.49 15.03
N LEU A 204 -19.97 -1.54 13.96
CA LEU A 204 -20.55 -0.36 13.34
C LEU A 204 -21.92 -0.74 12.78
N ALA A 205 -22.96 -0.06 13.23
CA ALA A 205 -24.29 -0.25 12.67
C ALA A 205 -24.32 0.26 11.22
N THR A 206 -25.02 -0.44 10.34
CA THR A 206 -25.11 -0.06 8.91
C THR A 206 -25.62 1.37 8.73
N LYS A 207 -26.58 1.82 9.54
CA LYS A 207 -27.08 3.21 9.49
C LYS A 207 -25.99 4.24 9.78
N THR A 208 -25.12 3.96 10.75
CA THR A 208 -23.99 4.82 11.09
C THR A 208 -22.91 4.77 10.00
N ALA A 209 -22.68 3.60 9.38
CA ALA A 209 -21.81 3.50 8.20
C ALA A 209 -22.37 4.28 6.98
N VAL A 210 -23.68 4.25 6.77
CA VAL A 210 -24.37 5.05 5.74
C VAL A 210 -24.15 6.53 6.03
N ARG A 211 -24.31 6.97 7.28
CA ARG A 211 -24.09 8.37 7.68
C ARG A 211 -22.65 8.82 7.43
N TYR A 212 -21.67 8.01 7.84
CA TYR A 212 -20.27 8.28 7.54
C TYR A 212 -20.01 8.40 6.03
N SER A 213 -20.63 7.52 5.24
CA SER A 213 -20.49 7.55 3.79
C SER A 213 -21.12 8.79 3.15
N LYS A 214 -22.25 9.28 3.68
CA LYS A 214 -22.85 10.57 3.28
C LYS A 214 -21.93 11.74 3.58
N ALA A 215 -21.24 11.72 4.71
CA ALA A 215 -20.26 12.76 5.02
C ALA A 215 -19.12 12.81 4.00
N LEU A 216 -18.59 11.64 3.62
CA LEU A 216 -17.54 11.56 2.59
C LEU A 216 -18.04 12.06 1.23
N ASP A 217 -19.25 11.67 0.83
CA ASP A 217 -19.87 12.13 -0.41
C ASP A 217 -20.11 13.66 -0.41
N ALA A 218 -20.58 14.22 0.71
CA ALA A 218 -20.74 15.67 0.87
C ALA A 218 -19.39 16.40 0.78
N LYS A 219 -18.35 15.88 1.44
CA LYS A 219 -16.99 16.42 1.36
C LYS A 219 -16.45 16.41 -0.07
N ASP A 220 -16.58 15.29 -0.77
CA ASP A 220 -16.10 15.14 -2.16
C ASP A 220 -16.82 16.13 -3.11
N LYS A 221 -18.07 16.50 -2.80
CA LYS A 221 -18.83 17.53 -3.51
C LYS A 221 -18.50 18.97 -3.11
N GLY A 222 -17.64 19.17 -2.11
CA GLY A 222 -17.31 20.47 -1.54
C GLY A 222 -18.34 21.02 -0.55
N ASP A 223 -19.38 20.26 -0.18
CA ASP A 223 -20.34 20.65 0.86
C ASP A 223 -19.77 20.32 2.25
N LEU A 224 -18.81 21.14 2.68
CA LEU A 224 -18.12 20.95 3.96
C LEU A 224 -19.06 21.11 5.17
N LYS A 225 -20.15 21.87 5.01
CA LYS A 225 -21.13 22.09 6.07
C LYS A 225 -21.92 20.82 6.34
N GLU A 226 -22.44 20.18 5.29
CA GLU A 226 -23.15 18.92 5.42
C GLU A 226 -22.19 17.78 5.83
N ALA A 227 -20.98 17.75 5.28
CA ALA A 227 -19.96 16.77 5.66
C ALA A 227 -19.68 16.81 7.17
N ARG A 228 -19.45 18.01 7.73
CA ARG A 228 -19.23 18.21 9.16
C ARG A 228 -20.43 17.75 9.99
N LYS A 229 -21.65 18.15 9.60
CA LYS A 229 -22.88 17.76 10.28
C LYS A 229 -23.03 16.24 10.36
N GLU A 230 -22.80 15.53 9.25
CA GLU A 230 -22.92 14.08 9.21
C GLU A 230 -21.79 13.37 9.96
N LEU A 231 -20.59 13.94 10.04
CA LEU A 231 -19.48 13.42 10.88
C LEU A 231 -19.75 13.58 12.37
N GLU A 232 -20.20 14.76 12.81
CA GLU A 232 -20.56 15.02 14.20
C GLU A 232 -21.67 14.07 14.65
N ALA A 233 -22.68 13.88 13.81
CA ALA A 233 -23.78 12.95 14.07
C ALA A 233 -23.34 11.48 14.01
N THR A 234 -22.34 11.13 13.20
CA THR A 234 -21.70 9.80 13.21
C THR A 234 -20.99 9.55 14.54
N LEU A 235 -20.20 10.52 15.02
CA LEU A 235 -19.42 10.41 16.25
C LEU A 235 -20.29 10.46 17.52
N ALA A 236 -21.46 11.10 17.47
CA ALA A 236 -22.44 11.04 18.53
C ALA A 236 -23.00 9.62 18.75
N GLU A 237 -23.18 8.85 17.68
CA GLU A 237 -23.63 7.45 17.74
C GLU A 237 -22.47 6.47 18.02
N GLN A 238 -21.29 6.73 17.44
CA GLN A 238 -20.11 5.86 17.55
C GLN A 238 -18.85 6.67 17.90
N PRO A 239 -18.64 7.01 19.19
CA PRO A 239 -17.54 7.88 19.61
C PRO A 239 -16.12 7.33 19.38
N ASP A 240 -15.96 6.01 19.25
CA ASP A 240 -14.68 5.34 18.99
C ASP A 240 -14.36 5.21 17.49
N PHE A 241 -15.17 5.80 16.60
CA PHE A 241 -14.97 5.71 15.15
C PHE A 241 -13.83 6.64 14.68
N GLN A 242 -12.59 6.15 14.80
CA GLN A 242 -11.38 6.93 14.50
C GLN A 242 -11.32 7.50 13.08
N LEU A 243 -11.86 6.79 12.08
CA LEU A 243 -11.93 7.30 10.71
C LEU A 243 -12.82 8.53 10.60
N ALA A 244 -13.96 8.56 11.30
CA ALA A 244 -14.82 9.74 11.35
C ALA A 244 -14.17 10.88 12.14
N THR A 245 -13.46 10.58 13.24
CA THR A 245 -12.70 11.60 13.99
C THR A 245 -11.61 12.24 13.13
N ALA A 246 -10.78 11.42 12.48
CA ALA A 246 -9.70 11.91 11.64
C ALA A 246 -10.22 12.74 10.46
N GLU A 247 -11.41 12.40 9.95
CA GLU A 247 -12.04 13.16 8.88
C GLU A 247 -12.58 14.50 9.36
N LEU A 248 -13.22 14.53 10.53
CA LEU A 248 -13.70 15.76 11.14
C LEU A 248 -12.54 16.72 11.46
N ASP A 249 -11.43 16.21 11.99
CA ASP A 249 -10.24 17.00 12.31
C ASP A 249 -9.67 17.70 11.06
N ARG A 250 -9.69 17.02 9.90
CA ARG A 250 -9.24 17.59 8.63
C ARG A 250 -10.14 18.72 8.12
N LEU A 251 -11.43 18.73 8.45
CA LEU A 251 -12.35 19.79 8.05
C LEU A 251 -12.24 21.06 8.88
N ILE A 252 -11.59 20.98 10.05
CA ILE A 252 -11.46 22.10 11.00
C ILE A 252 -10.13 22.85 10.81
N GLN A 253 -9.16 22.22 10.15
CA GLN A 253 -7.84 22.80 9.83
C GLN A 253 -7.91 23.76 8.63
#